data_AF-A0A0R3WVR7-F1
#
_entry.id   AF-A0A0R3WVR7-F1
#
_cell.length_a   1.000
_cell.length_b   1.000
_cell.length_c   1.000
_cell.angle_alpha   90.00
_cell.angle_beta   90.00
_cell.angle_gamma   90.00
#
_symmetry.space_group_name_H-M   'P 1'
#
loop_
_entity.id
_entity.type
_entity.pdbx_description
1 polymer ?
#
loop_
_entity_poly.entity_id
_entity_poly.type
_entity_poly.pdbx_seq_one_letter_code
_entity_poly.pdbx_strand_id
1 'polypeptide(L)'
;MNVGVIIKKMECPTCIVETFFSVYLWVLINGVKEHLDAVEADIFHEFEEVASKVGLEPGKSIKLESAEGVGYFLRVTLKMEKQIRGIDWLKKIDIQKAGVRCRSTEMSLLNDRLIALKEEYANTQMAIVKEILTVAGEFLGDWWYGRM
;
A
#
# COMPACT_ATOMS: atom_id res chain seq x y z
N MET A 1 -18.16 0.28 -30.11
CA MET A 1 -17.57 -1.03 -29.79
C MET A 1 -18.43 -2.11 -30.43
N ASN A 2 -17.84 -2.96 -31.28
CA ASN A 2 -18.58 -3.87 -32.15
C ASN A 2 -18.70 -5.24 -31.46
N VAL A 3 -19.92 -5.61 -31.07
CA VAL A 3 -20.23 -6.79 -30.22
C VAL A 3 -19.75 -8.11 -30.86
N GLY A 4 -19.64 -8.17 -32.20
CA GLY A 4 -19.20 -9.36 -32.93
C GLY A 4 -17.72 -9.74 -32.75
N VAL A 5 -16.84 -8.82 -32.33
CA VAL A 5 -15.42 -9.14 -32.08
C VAL A 5 -15.23 -9.86 -30.75
N ILE A 6 -16.12 -9.63 -29.79
CA ILE A 6 -16.08 -10.29 -28.48
C ILE A 6 -16.50 -11.76 -28.59
N ILE A 7 -17.46 -12.06 -29.47
CA ILE A 7 -18.02 -13.42 -29.63
C ILE A 7 -17.01 -14.38 -30.27
N LYS A 8 -16.22 -13.95 -31.28
CA LYS A 8 -15.17 -14.81 -31.88
C LYS A 8 -13.99 -15.09 -30.95
N LYS A 9 -13.75 -14.25 -29.94
CA LYS A 9 -12.70 -14.49 -28.93
C LYS A 9 -13.08 -15.59 -27.92
N MET A 10 -14.35 -15.94 -27.82
CA MET A 10 -14.86 -17.00 -26.93
C MET A 10 -14.83 -18.41 -27.53
N GLU A 11 -14.45 -18.59 -28.80
CA GLU A 11 -14.30 -19.93 -29.41
C GLU A 11 -12.92 -20.57 -29.17
N CYS A 12 -11.97 -19.82 -28.59
CA CYS A 12 -10.64 -20.32 -28.25
C CYS A 12 -10.55 -20.58 -26.73
N PRO A 13 -10.37 -21.83 -26.28
CA PRO A 13 -10.28 -22.16 -24.85
C PRO A 13 -9.17 -21.37 -24.13
N THR A 14 -8.07 -21.08 -24.83
CA THR A 14 -6.95 -20.26 -24.33
C THR A 14 -7.34 -18.79 -24.11
N CYS A 15 -8.21 -18.22 -24.93
CA CYS A 15 -8.67 -16.83 -24.76
C CYS A 15 -9.69 -16.68 -23.62
N ILE A 16 -10.48 -17.72 -23.33
CA ILE A 16 -11.40 -17.72 -22.18
C ILE A 16 -10.62 -17.73 -20.87
N VAL A 17 -9.61 -18.60 -20.73
CA VAL A 17 -8.77 -18.65 -19.53
C VAL A 17 -7.96 -17.36 -19.35
N GLU A 18 -7.40 -16.76 -20.41
CA GLU A 18 -6.71 -15.47 -20.30
C GLU A 18 -7.62 -14.35 -19.78
N THR A 19 -8.89 -14.30 -20.24
CA THR A 19 -9.83 -13.25 -19.83
C THR A 19 -10.33 -13.49 -18.41
N PHE A 20 -10.62 -14.74 -18.04
CA PHE A 20 -11.09 -15.09 -16.70
C PHE A 20 -9.99 -14.90 -15.65
N PHE A 21 -8.76 -15.32 -15.97
CA PHE A 21 -7.61 -15.17 -15.10
C PHE A 21 -7.26 -13.69 -14.91
N SER A 22 -7.29 -12.88 -15.98
CA SER A 22 -7.01 -11.44 -15.87
C SER A 22 -8.03 -10.67 -15.03
N VAL A 23 -9.32 -11.02 -15.09
CA VAL A 23 -10.35 -10.33 -14.30
C VAL A 23 -10.30 -10.75 -12.84
N TYR A 24 -10.13 -12.06 -12.56
CA TYR A 24 -10.08 -12.58 -11.20
C TYR A 24 -8.84 -12.10 -10.44
N LEU A 25 -7.69 -12.12 -11.13
CA LEU A 25 -6.42 -11.58 -10.67
C LEU A 25 -6.52 -10.10 -10.30
N TRP A 26 -7.14 -9.31 -11.19
CA TRP A 26 -7.31 -7.88 -10.98
C TRP A 26 -8.21 -7.58 -9.78
N VAL A 27 -9.31 -8.32 -9.59
CA VAL A 27 -10.21 -8.15 -8.45
C VAL A 27 -9.52 -8.47 -7.12
N LEU A 28 -8.75 -9.57 -7.04
CA LEU A 28 -8.08 -9.98 -5.81
C LEU A 28 -7.01 -8.98 -5.35
N ILE A 29 -6.19 -8.48 -6.27
CA ILE A 29 -5.14 -7.50 -5.93
C ILE A 29 -5.75 -6.14 -5.60
N ASN A 30 -6.80 -5.71 -6.31
CA ASN A 30 -7.39 -4.40 -6.07
C ASN A 30 -8.14 -4.30 -4.74
N GLY A 31 -8.75 -5.38 -4.24
CA GLY A 31 -9.40 -5.34 -2.93
C GLY A 31 -8.44 -4.90 -1.82
N VAL A 32 -7.26 -5.54 -1.73
CA VAL A 32 -6.26 -5.18 -0.72
C VAL A 32 -5.63 -3.81 -1.02
N LYS A 33 -5.46 -3.47 -2.31
CA LYS A 33 -4.92 -2.17 -2.72
C LYS A 33 -5.82 -1.01 -2.33
N GLU A 34 -7.13 -1.12 -2.52
CA GLU A 34 -8.08 -0.08 -2.14
C GLU A 34 -8.02 0.20 -0.63
N HIS A 35 -7.85 -0.84 0.19
CA HIS A 35 -7.65 -0.67 1.63
C HIS A 35 -6.31 -0.02 1.99
N LEU A 36 -5.23 -0.32 1.26
CA LEU A 36 -3.95 0.37 1.41
C LEU A 36 -4.09 1.87 1.09
N ASP A 37 -4.66 2.18 -0.07
CA ASP A 37 -4.84 3.56 -0.54
C ASP A 37 -5.71 4.36 0.46
N ALA A 38 -6.75 3.73 1.03
CA ALA A 38 -7.60 4.34 2.05
C ALA A 38 -6.82 4.65 3.35
N VAL A 39 -6.01 3.71 3.85
CA VAL A 39 -5.22 3.95 5.06
C VAL A 39 -4.13 4.99 4.82
N GLU A 40 -3.51 5.04 3.63
CA GLU A 40 -2.55 6.09 3.29
C GLU A 40 -3.21 7.48 3.23
N ALA A 41 -4.46 7.56 2.75
CA ALA A 41 -5.26 8.78 2.82
C ALA A 41 -5.60 9.19 4.25
N ASP A 42 -5.98 8.24 5.11
CA ASP A 42 -6.26 8.49 6.53
C ASP A 42 -5.00 8.99 7.28
N ILE A 43 -3.82 8.45 6.96
CA ILE A 43 -2.54 8.92 7.51
C ILE A 43 -2.26 10.36 7.10
N PHE A 44 -2.51 10.70 5.84
CA PHE A 44 -2.33 12.07 5.35
C PHE A 44 -3.33 13.04 6.04
N HIS A 45 -4.57 12.62 6.23
CA HIS A 45 -5.57 13.40 6.94
C HIS A 45 -5.18 13.65 8.40
N GLU A 46 -4.76 12.60 9.11
CA GLU A 46 -4.26 12.71 10.49
C GLU A 46 -3.03 13.64 10.58
N PHE A 47 -2.16 13.65 9.57
CA PHE A 47 -1.06 14.61 9.49
C PHE A 47 -1.56 16.06 9.46
N GLU A 48 -2.53 16.38 8.61
CA GLU A 48 -3.11 17.72 8.52
C GLU A 48 -3.82 18.13 9.81
N GLU A 49 -4.56 17.20 10.43
CA GLU A 49 -5.20 17.43 11.72
C GLU A 49 -4.18 17.73 12.82
N VAL A 50 -3.10 16.94 12.92
CA VAL A 50 -2.05 17.17 13.92
C VAL A 50 -1.34 18.49 13.66
N ALA A 51 -1.04 18.82 12.41
CA ALA A 51 -0.45 20.12 12.06
C ALA A 51 -1.34 21.29 12.50
N SER A 52 -2.65 21.18 12.27
CA SER A 52 -3.65 22.16 12.69
C SER A 52 -3.76 22.27 14.22
N LYS A 53 -3.89 21.14 14.93
CA LYS A 53 -4.02 21.08 16.41
C LYS A 53 -2.82 21.67 17.13
N VAL A 54 -1.60 21.48 16.61
CA VAL A 54 -0.36 22.01 17.19
C VAL A 54 -0.06 23.45 16.69
N GLY A 55 -0.75 23.91 15.65
CA GLY A 55 -0.54 25.23 15.05
C GLY A 55 0.78 25.32 14.28
N LEU A 56 1.17 24.24 13.59
CA LEU A 56 2.38 24.18 12.76
C LEU A 56 2.02 24.21 11.28
N GLU A 57 2.81 24.96 10.51
CA GLU A 57 2.68 25.04 9.05
C GLU A 57 3.14 23.71 8.38
N PRO A 58 2.24 22.98 7.70
CA PRO A 58 2.58 21.75 7.00
C PRO A 58 3.54 22.03 5.84
N GLY A 59 4.48 21.12 5.60
CA GLY A 59 5.49 21.26 4.54
C GLY A 59 6.69 22.15 4.92
N LYS A 60 6.59 22.94 6.00
CA LYS A 60 7.67 23.82 6.46
C LYS A 60 8.14 23.48 7.86
N SER A 61 7.30 23.67 8.87
CA SER A 61 7.64 23.40 10.28
C SER A 61 7.36 21.97 10.72
N ILE A 62 6.40 21.30 10.07
CA ILE A 62 6.07 19.89 10.24
C ILE A 62 5.97 19.21 8.87
N LYS A 63 6.53 18.00 8.76
CA LYS A 63 6.53 17.22 7.51
C LYS A 63 6.17 15.78 7.81
N LEU A 64 5.35 15.17 6.96
CA LEU A 64 5.11 13.73 6.95
C LEU A 64 6.26 13.05 6.21
N GLU A 65 6.87 12.06 6.84
CA GLU A 65 7.94 11.24 6.25
C GLU A 65 7.68 9.76 6.51
N SER A 66 8.30 8.90 5.71
CA SER A 66 8.26 7.45 5.89
C SER A 66 9.67 6.89 5.89
N ALA A 67 9.94 5.92 6.75
CA ALA A 67 11.17 5.13 6.71
C ALA A 67 10.86 3.64 6.83
N GLU A 68 11.66 2.83 6.15
CA GLU A 68 11.56 1.38 6.24
C GLU A 68 11.80 0.91 7.69
N GLY A 69 10.97 -0.02 8.17
CA GLY A 69 10.98 -0.51 9.56
C GLY A 69 10.29 0.39 10.59
N VAL A 70 10.20 1.71 10.37
CA VAL A 70 9.51 2.64 11.29
C VAL A 70 8.10 2.98 10.81
N GLY A 71 7.85 2.99 9.51
CA GLY A 71 6.60 3.46 8.91
C GLY A 71 6.55 4.98 8.81
N TYR A 72 5.35 5.55 8.80
CA TYR A 72 5.13 6.99 8.74
C TYR A 72 5.43 7.70 10.06
N PHE A 73 6.00 8.88 10.01
CA PHE A 73 6.24 9.72 11.19
C PHE A 73 6.23 11.20 10.82
N LEU A 74 6.01 12.03 11.83
CA LEU A 74 6.01 13.47 11.72
C LEU A 74 7.40 13.98 12.08
N ARG A 75 8.04 14.73 11.18
CA ARG A 75 9.25 15.48 11.51
C ARG A 75 8.91 16.93 11.78
N VAL A 76 9.13 17.36 13.02
CA VAL A 76 9.00 18.75 13.45
C VAL A 76 10.38 19.40 13.52
N THR A 77 10.51 20.61 12.98
CA THR A 77 11.78 21.35 13.03
C THR A 77 12.20 21.67 14.48
N LEU A 78 13.51 21.73 14.76
CA LEU A 78 14.03 22.02 16.10
C LEU A 78 13.54 23.37 16.67
N LYS A 79 13.29 24.36 15.80
CA LYS A 79 12.76 25.67 16.20
C LYS A 79 11.38 25.57 16.85
N MET A 80 10.57 24.60 16.41
CA MET A 80 9.20 24.40 16.86
C MET A 80 9.05 23.26 17.87
N GLU A 81 10.16 22.65 18.31
CA GLU A 81 10.16 21.56 19.31
C GLU A 81 9.46 21.96 20.61
N LYS A 82 9.58 23.23 21.01
CA LYS A 82 8.94 23.74 22.22
C LYS A 82 7.41 23.69 22.16
N GLN A 83 6.81 23.80 20.96
CA GLN A 83 5.35 23.76 20.78
C GLN A 83 4.77 22.35 20.96
N ILE A 84 5.56 21.31 20.68
CA ILE A 84 5.15 19.91 20.86
C ILE A 84 5.55 19.35 22.24
N ARG A 85 6.21 20.15 23.09
CA ARG A 85 6.68 19.69 24.39
C ARG A 85 5.53 19.69 25.40
N GLY A 86 5.27 18.53 26.00
CA GLY A 86 4.21 18.35 26.99
C GLY A 86 2.84 17.97 26.41
N ILE A 87 2.78 17.62 25.12
CA ILE A 87 1.57 17.08 24.50
C ILE A 87 1.56 15.56 24.68
N ASP A 88 0.66 15.05 25.52
CA ASP A 88 0.66 13.63 25.93
C ASP A 88 0.29 12.66 24.79
N TRP A 89 -0.60 13.09 23.88
CA TRP A 89 -1.03 12.29 22.73
C TRP A 89 -0.02 12.27 21.59
N LEU A 90 1.03 13.12 21.65
CA LEU A 90 2.08 13.23 20.64
C LEU A 90 3.39 12.64 21.20
N LYS A 91 3.61 11.36 20.93
CA LYS A 91 4.81 10.66 21.40
C LYS A 91 6.02 11.04 20.55
N LYS A 92 7.12 11.41 21.21
CA LYS A 92 8.42 11.62 20.56
C LYS A 92 9.09 10.27 20.37
N ILE A 93 9.55 9.99 19.14
CA ILE A 93 10.27 8.77 18.78
C ILE A 93 11.76 9.00 19.04
N ASP A 94 12.33 9.99 18.35
CA ASP A 94 13.76 10.33 18.44
C ASP A 94 14.00 11.79 18.05
N ILE A 95 15.17 12.30 18.45
CA ILE A 95 15.63 13.65 18.12
C ILE A 95 16.83 13.52 17.20
N GLN A 96 16.76 14.20 16.05
CA GLN A 96 17.82 14.23 15.04
C GLN A 96 18.29 15.65 14.77
N LYS A 97 19.44 15.77 14.10
CA LYS A 97 19.99 17.07 13.67
C LYS A 97 18.99 17.90 12.84
N ALA A 98 18.13 17.22 12.08
CA ALA A 98 17.13 17.84 11.21
C ALA A 98 15.82 18.22 11.94
N GLY A 99 15.57 17.70 13.14
CA GLY A 99 14.29 17.88 13.82
C GLY A 99 13.96 16.76 14.81
N VAL A 100 12.80 16.88 15.43
CA VAL A 100 12.23 15.86 16.31
C VAL A 100 11.26 15.01 15.50
N ARG A 101 11.41 13.69 15.57
CA ARG A 101 10.44 12.74 15.03
C ARG A 101 9.42 12.42 16.10
N CYS A 102 8.16 12.55 15.76
CA CYS A 102 7.05 12.28 16.65
C CYS A 102 5.92 11.59 15.90
N ARG A 103 4.98 11.02 16.66
CA ARG A 103 3.80 10.34 16.14
C ARG A 103 2.64 10.53 17.09
N SER A 104 1.45 10.79 16.56
CA SER A 104 0.24 10.77 17.37
C SER A 104 -0.15 9.33 17.70
N THR A 105 -0.98 9.14 18.72
CA THR A 105 -1.56 7.84 19.04
C THR A 105 -2.32 7.27 17.82
N GLU A 106 -3.16 8.07 17.17
CA GLU A 106 -3.93 7.64 15.98
C GLU A 106 -3.02 7.26 14.80
N MET A 107 -2.00 8.07 14.51
CA MET A 107 -1.04 7.75 13.45
C MET A 107 -0.22 6.48 13.74
N SER A 108 -0.07 6.10 15.02
CA SER A 108 0.53 4.81 15.39
C SER A 108 -0.37 3.65 14.99
N LEU A 109 -1.66 3.74 15.30
CA LEU A 109 -2.66 2.72 14.93
C LEU A 109 -2.79 2.59 13.40
N LEU A 110 -2.83 3.71 12.68
CA LEU A 110 -2.89 3.71 11.22
C LEU A 110 -1.64 3.08 10.59
N ASN A 111 -0.45 3.33 11.15
CA ASN A 111 0.77 2.68 10.70
C ASN A 111 0.75 1.17 10.91
N ASP A 112 0.33 0.71 12.09
CA ASP A 112 0.28 -0.71 12.40
C ASP A 112 -0.67 -1.42 11.42
N ARG A 113 -1.82 -0.79 11.13
CA ARG A 113 -2.76 -1.25 10.10
C ARG A 113 -2.14 -1.24 8.70
N LEU A 114 -1.42 -0.18 8.33
CA LEU A 114 -0.76 -0.09 7.03
C LEU A 114 0.29 -1.18 6.85
N ILE A 115 1.10 -1.44 7.88
CA ILE A 115 2.14 -2.49 7.84
C ILE A 115 1.48 -3.86 7.63
N ALA A 116 0.42 -4.16 8.37
CA ALA A 116 -0.34 -5.39 8.22
C ALA A 116 -0.94 -5.54 6.80
N LEU A 117 -1.53 -4.48 6.26
CA LEU A 117 -2.08 -4.48 4.90
C LEU A 117 -0.98 -4.61 3.82
N LYS A 118 0.20 -4.02 4.03
CA LYS A 118 1.34 -4.16 3.10
C LYS A 118 1.84 -5.61 3.08
N GLU A 119 1.89 -6.27 4.23
CA GLU A 119 2.22 -7.69 4.33
C GLU A 119 1.15 -8.57 3.66
N GLU A 120 -0.13 -8.31 3.92
CA GLU A 120 -1.24 -9.03 3.27
C GLU A 120 -1.23 -8.86 1.75
N TYR A 121 -0.98 -7.65 1.26
CA TYR A 121 -0.85 -7.37 -0.17
C TYR A 121 0.31 -8.16 -0.79
N ALA A 122 1.49 -8.15 -0.15
CA ALA A 122 2.65 -8.89 -0.62
C ALA A 122 2.40 -10.40 -0.66
N ASN A 123 1.74 -10.95 0.37
CA ASN A 123 1.39 -12.36 0.44
C ASN A 123 0.39 -12.77 -0.64
N THR A 124 -0.66 -11.95 -0.83
CA THR A 124 -1.67 -12.14 -1.88
C THR A 124 -1.02 -12.11 -3.27
N GLN A 125 -0.17 -11.12 -3.53
CA GLN A 125 0.54 -10.99 -4.80
C GLN A 125 1.46 -12.20 -5.05
N MET A 126 2.17 -12.67 -4.03
CA MET A 126 3.06 -13.83 -4.16
C MET A 126 2.28 -15.13 -4.42
N ALA A 127 1.15 -15.34 -3.75
CA ALA A 127 0.29 -16.50 -3.97
C ALA A 127 -0.20 -16.54 -5.42
N ILE A 128 -0.66 -15.40 -5.91
CA ILE A 128 -1.07 -15.19 -7.30
C ILE A 128 0.05 -15.49 -8.30
N VAL A 129 1.25 -14.95 -8.08
CA VAL A 129 2.39 -15.19 -8.97
C VAL A 129 2.72 -16.67 -9.03
N LYS A 130 2.64 -17.37 -7.89
CA LYS A 130 2.86 -18.81 -7.82
C LYS A 130 1.82 -19.59 -8.65
N GLU A 131 0.54 -19.23 -8.56
CA GLU A 131 -0.51 -19.85 -9.36
C GLU A 131 -0.27 -19.66 -10.87
N ILE A 132 0.11 -18.45 -11.29
CA ILE A 132 0.45 -18.16 -12.70
C ILE A 132 1.60 -19.05 -13.17
N LEU A 133 2.66 -19.16 -12.37
CA LEU A 133 3.83 -19.99 -12.71
C LEU A 133 3.48 -21.48 -12.80
N THR A 134 2.60 -21.97 -11.91
CA THR A 134 2.11 -23.36 -11.97
C THR A 134 1.36 -23.62 -13.27
N VAL A 135 0.37 -22.79 -13.62
CA VAL A 135 -0.42 -22.96 -14.85
C VAL A 135 0.45 -22.84 -16.10
N ALA A 136 1.38 -21.87 -16.12
CA ALA A 136 2.31 -21.70 -17.24
C ALA A 136 3.26 -22.92 -17.38
N GLY A 137 3.74 -23.45 -16.26
CA GLY A 137 4.60 -24.63 -16.22
C GLY A 137 3.90 -25.89 -16.72
N GLU A 138 2.67 -26.13 -16.28
CA GLU A 138 1.82 -27.24 -16.74
C GLU A 138 1.57 -27.17 -18.25
N PHE A 139 1.17 -26.00 -18.75
CA PHE A 139 0.93 -25.80 -20.18
C PHE A 139 2.20 -26.04 -21.00
N LEU A 140 3.35 -25.51 -20.57
CA LEU A 140 4.61 -25.76 -21.26
C LEU A 140 4.99 -27.25 -21.21
N GLY A 141 4.88 -27.91 -20.06
CA GLY A 141 5.18 -29.34 -19.92
C GLY A 141 4.41 -30.21 -20.91
N ASP A 142 3.10 -29.99 -21.01
CA ASP A 142 2.22 -30.69 -21.96
C ASP A 142 2.58 -30.39 -23.43
N TRP A 143 2.89 -29.14 -23.75
CA TRP A 143 3.30 -28.73 -25.10
C TRP A 143 4.65 -29.28 -25.54
N TRP A 144 5.59 -29.45 -24.60
CA TRP A 144 6.92 -30.00 -24.87
C TRP A 144 6.88 -31.53 -25.01
N TYR A 145 6.04 -32.25 -24.24
CA TYR A 145 5.91 -33.71 -24.33
C TYR A 145 5.01 -34.19 -25.49
N GLY A 146 4.03 -33.40 -25.93
CA GLY A 146 3.16 -33.76 -27.06
C GLY A 146 3.80 -33.60 -28.46
N ARG A 147 5.07 -33.19 -28.54
CA ARG A 147 5.80 -32.96 -29.80
C ARG A 147 7.04 -33.87 -30.00
N MET A 148 7.25 -34.83 -29.10
CA MET A 148 8.14 -35.99 -29.29
C MET A 148 7.33 -37.22 -29.67
#